data_AF-A0A7X1GSU1-F1
#
_entry.id   AF-A0A7X1GSU1-F1
#
_cell.length_a   1.000
_cell.length_b   1.000
_cell.length_c   1.000
_cell.angle_alpha   90.00
_cell.angle_beta   90.00
_cell.angle_gamma   90.00
#
_symmetry.space_group_name_H-M   'P 1'
#
loop_
_entity.id
_entity.type
_entity.pdbx_description
1 polymer ?
#
loop_
_entity_poly.entity_id
_entity_poly.type
_entity_poly.pdbx_seq_one_letter_code
_entity_poly.pdbx_strand_id
1 'polypeptide(L)'
;MGKEFDRLHYAELLKAQRLDDAIAYVDRFLKRDPENPTLKRRAALARGGKGEDILMTCDRAGTRPSPEEIDTMCNLFKEAIALDPYLADPYWDLAVIHARFLDQPDQAAGYLADAKRLGYKHAMMKQLEAMIRPAG
;
A
#
# COMPACT_ATOMS: atom_id res chain seq x y z
N MET A 1 18.65 28.43 -3.28
CA MET A 1 17.19 28.18 -3.26
C MET A 1 16.96 26.77 -3.78
N GLY A 2 16.43 25.86 -2.97
CA GLY A 2 16.08 24.52 -3.45
C GLY A 2 14.89 24.61 -4.42
N LYS A 3 14.86 23.78 -5.47
CA LYS A 3 13.67 23.68 -6.33
C LYS A 3 12.46 23.29 -5.47
N GLU A 4 11.30 23.88 -5.77
CA GLU A 4 10.03 23.51 -5.16
C GLU A 4 9.55 22.12 -5.62
N PHE A 5 8.57 21.56 -4.92
CA PHE A 5 7.96 20.29 -5.31
C PHE A 5 7.17 20.45 -6.61
N ASP A 6 7.64 19.82 -7.68
CA ASP A 6 6.94 19.79 -8.96
C ASP A 6 5.90 18.67 -8.96
N ARG A 7 4.63 19.07 -8.84
CA ARG A 7 3.49 18.15 -8.82
C ARG A 7 3.25 17.48 -10.17
N LEU A 8 3.58 18.14 -11.28
CA LEU A 8 3.38 17.58 -12.62
C LEU A 8 4.41 16.49 -12.86
N HIS A 9 5.67 16.75 -12.57
CA HIS A 9 6.72 15.74 -12.69
C HIS A 9 6.42 14.51 -11.82
N TYR A 10 6.00 14.70 -10.57
CA TYR A 10 5.58 13.60 -9.72
C TYR A 10 4.42 12.78 -10.33
N ALA A 11 3.41 13.46 -10.88
CA ALA A 11 2.29 12.79 -11.53
C ALA A 11 2.69 12.04 -12.81
N GLU A 12 3.67 12.53 -13.56
CA GLU A 12 4.23 11.85 -14.74
C GLU A 12 4.94 10.55 -14.35
N LEU A 13 5.72 10.56 -13.26
CA LEU A 13 6.35 9.34 -12.74
C LEU A 13 5.31 8.27 -12.39
N LEU A 14 4.23 8.65 -11.70
CA LEU A 14 3.13 7.73 -11.38
C LEU A 14 2.43 7.20 -12.63
N LYS A 15 2.10 8.08 -13.60
CA LYS A 15 1.46 7.67 -14.86
C LYS A 15 2.32 6.71 -15.68
N ALA A 16 3.64 6.88 -15.63
CA ALA A 16 4.59 6.02 -16.31
C ALA A 16 4.91 4.72 -15.54
N GLN A 17 4.22 4.44 -14.43
CA GLN A 17 4.51 3.32 -13.51
C GLN A 17 5.97 3.31 -13.01
N ARG A 18 6.64 4.45 -13.00
CA ARG A 18 7.99 4.61 -12.44
C ARG A 18 7.88 4.83 -10.93
N LEU A 19 7.34 3.84 -10.23
CA LEU A 19 6.94 3.96 -8.83
C LEU A 19 8.14 4.17 -7.90
N ASP A 20 9.28 3.51 -8.18
CA ASP A 20 10.54 3.77 -7.47
C ASP A 20 11.03 5.21 -7.60
N ASP A 21 10.98 5.75 -8.82
CA ASP A 21 11.36 7.14 -9.06
C ASP A 21 10.38 8.10 -8.40
N ALA A 22 9.08 7.79 -8.39
CA ALA A 22 8.07 8.59 -7.70
C ALA A 22 8.32 8.62 -6.18
N ILE A 23 8.65 7.48 -5.57
CA ILE A 23 9.02 7.38 -4.15
C ILE A 23 10.28 8.20 -3.87
N ALA A 24 11.35 7.98 -4.63
CA ALA A 24 12.59 8.73 -4.46
C ALA A 24 12.39 10.25 -4.65
N TYR A 25 11.54 10.63 -5.60
CA TYR A 25 11.20 12.02 -5.86
C TYR A 25 10.44 12.68 -4.71
N VAL A 26 9.46 12.02 -4.10
CA VAL A 26 8.74 12.62 -2.96
C VAL A 26 9.58 12.59 -1.69
N ASP A 27 10.36 11.54 -1.46
CA ASP A 27 11.20 11.37 -0.27
C ASP A 27 12.28 12.45 -0.16
N ARG A 28 12.87 12.90 -1.28
CA ARG A 28 13.85 14.01 -1.25
C ARG A 28 13.26 15.32 -0.71
N PHE A 29 11.96 15.55 -0.87
CA PHE A 29 11.28 16.72 -0.32
C PHE A 29 10.78 16.48 1.08
N LEU A 30 10.21 15.29 1.34
CA LEU A 30 9.76 14.91 2.67
C LEU A 30 10.94 14.96 3.66
N LYS A 31 12.15 14.57 3.26
CA LYS A 31 13.36 14.71 4.09
C LYS A 31 13.66 16.14 4.52
N ARG A 32 13.27 17.14 3.71
CA ARG A 32 13.48 18.57 4.01
C ARG A 32 12.35 19.16 4.86
N ASP A 33 11.16 18.62 4.71
CA ASP A 33 9.96 19.02 5.45
C ASP A 33 9.17 17.78 5.90
N PRO A 34 9.67 17.08 6.94
CA PRO A 34 9.12 15.78 7.34
C PRO A 34 7.69 15.85 7.82
N GLU A 35 7.25 17.00 8.32
CA GLU A 35 5.91 17.19 8.89
C GLU A 35 4.87 17.67 7.86
N ASN A 36 5.27 17.82 6.59
CA ASN A 36 4.36 18.26 5.55
C ASN A 36 3.27 17.20 5.27
N PRO A 37 1.99 17.45 5.60
CA PRO A 37 0.94 16.45 5.44
C PRO A 37 0.70 16.10 3.97
N THR A 38 0.94 17.05 3.06
CA THR A 38 0.78 16.80 1.62
C THR A 38 1.90 15.89 1.09
N LEU A 39 3.14 16.08 1.55
CA LEU A 39 4.24 15.19 1.15
C LEU A 39 4.10 13.81 1.79
N LYS A 40 3.71 13.72 3.07
CA LYS A 40 3.40 12.46 3.75
C LYS A 40 2.35 11.67 2.96
N ARG A 41 1.23 12.30 2.61
CA ARG A 41 0.17 11.66 1.81
C ARG A 41 0.64 11.21 0.43
N ARG A 42 1.44 12.01 -0.28
CA ARG A 42 2.01 11.59 -1.58
C ARG A 42 2.96 10.40 -1.42
N ALA A 43 3.83 10.44 -0.43
CA ALA A 43 4.76 9.36 -0.12
C ALA A 43 4.02 8.06 0.25
N ALA A 44 2.92 8.16 0.99
CA ALA A 44 2.05 7.03 1.29
C ALA A 44 1.42 6.43 0.02
N LEU A 45 0.84 7.28 -0.85
CA LEU A 45 0.23 6.85 -2.10
C LEU A 45 1.23 6.18 -3.06
N ALA A 46 2.45 6.69 -3.17
CA ALA A 46 3.48 6.08 -4.03
C ALA A 46 3.89 4.68 -3.54
N ARG A 47 4.03 4.51 -2.21
CA ARG A 47 4.36 3.22 -1.61
C ARG A 47 3.22 2.22 -1.73
N GLY A 48 1.99 2.65 -1.42
CA GLY A 48 0.78 1.83 -1.63
C GLY A 48 0.66 1.36 -3.08
N GLY A 49 0.78 2.28 -4.03
CA GLY A 49 0.72 1.94 -5.46
C GLY A 49 1.82 0.97 -5.90
N LYS A 50 3.04 1.06 -5.34
CA LYS A 50 4.10 0.08 -5.61
C LYS A 50 3.77 -1.31 -5.05
N GLY A 51 3.23 -1.37 -3.84
CA GLY A 51 2.78 -2.64 -3.26
C GLY A 51 1.67 -3.28 -4.09
N GLU A 52 0.67 -2.51 -4.49
CA GLU A 52 -0.42 -2.97 -5.36
C GLU A 52 0.09 -3.44 -6.73
N ASP A 53 1.06 -2.74 -7.32
CA ASP A 53 1.62 -3.11 -8.63
C ASP A 53 2.29 -4.50 -8.61
N ILE A 54 3.03 -4.81 -7.54
CA ILE A 54 3.60 -6.14 -7.32
C ILE A 54 2.47 -7.18 -7.23
N LEU A 55 1.46 -6.95 -6.38
CA LEU A 55 0.33 -7.86 -6.20
C LEU A 55 -0.43 -8.10 -7.51
N MET A 56 -0.74 -7.03 -8.23
CA MET A 56 -1.45 -7.10 -9.52
C MET A 56 -0.64 -7.81 -10.59
N THR A 57 0.68 -7.64 -10.62
CA THR A 57 1.56 -8.33 -11.57
C THR A 57 1.52 -9.84 -11.34
N CYS A 58 1.63 -10.28 -10.09
CA CYS A 58 1.50 -11.70 -9.73
C CYS A 58 0.10 -12.24 -10.05
N ASP A 59 -0.96 -11.51 -9.67
CA ASP A 59 -2.35 -11.93 -9.94
C ASP A 59 -2.62 -12.06 -11.45
N ARG A 60 -2.10 -11.14 -12.27
CA ARG A 60 -2.20 -11.21 -13.74
C ARG A 60 -1.40 -12.35 -14.34
N ALA A 61 -0.25 -12.67 -13.76
CA ALA A 61 0.57 -13.82 -14.16
C ALA A 61 -0.01 -15.16 -13.67
N GLY A 62 -0.98 -15.14 -12.76
CA GLY A 62 -1.49 -16.35 -12.10
C GLY A 62 -0.45 -17.02 -11.21
N THR A 63 0.56 -16.28 -10.77
CA THR A 63 1.66 -16.77 -9.95
C THR A 63 1.51 -16.31 -8.51
N ARG A 64 2.00 -17.12 -7.57
CA ARG A 64 2.13 -16.70 -6.17
C ARG A 64 3.36 -15.77 -6.07
N PRO A 65 3.26 -14.62 -5.38
CA PRO A 65 4.44 -13.81 -5.07
C PRO A 65 5.47 -14.62 -4.27
N SER A 66 6.75 -14.39 -4.54
CA SER A 66 7.85 -14.94 -3.75
C SER A 66 7.86 -14.37 -2.33
N PRO A 67 8.54 -15.03 -1.36
CA PRO A 67 8.67 -14.50 0.00
C PRO A 67 9.24 -13.07 0.04
N GLU A 68 10.21 -12.76 -0.81
CA GLU A 68 10.82 -11.42 -0.91
C GLU A 68 9.83 -10.37 -1.43
N GLU A 69 9.00 -10.72 -2.42
CA GLU A 69 7.94 -9.84 -2.90
C GLU A 69 6.87 -9.61 -1.81
N ILE A 70 6.51 -10.65 -1.05
CA ILE A 70 5.57 -10.53 0.08
C ILE A 70 6.13 -9.59 1.15
N ASP A 71 7.38 -9.77 1.55
CA ASP A 71 8.04 -8.90 2.53
C ASP A 71 8.12 -7.45 2.02
N THR A 72 8.45 -7.27 0.74
CA THR A 72 8.49 -5.96 0.09
C THR A 72 7.12 -5.26 0.12
N MET A 73 6.06 -5.95 -0.28
CA MET A 73 4.70 -5.40 -0.23
C MET A 73 4.29 -5.04 1.20
N CYS A 74 4.52 -5.94 2.15
CA CYS A 74 4.24 -5.70 3.57
C CYS A 74 4.93 -4.43 4.09
N ASN A 75 6.21 -4.24 3.77
CA ASN A 75 6.97 -3.06 4.18
C ASN A 75 6.43 -1.80 3.52
N LEU A 76 6.16 -1.83 2.22
CA LEU A 76 5.58 -0.68 1.50
C LEU A 76 4.24 -0.24 2.09
N PHE A 77 3.34 -1.18 2.39
CA PHE A 77 2.04 -0.85 2.97
C PHE A 77 2.16 -0.34 4.42
N LYS A 78 3.04 -0.92 5.23
CA LYS A 78 3.30 -0.43 6.60
C LYS A 78 3.92 0.97 6.60
N GLU A 79 4.85 1.24 5.68
CA GLU A 79 5.40 2.58 5.49
C GLU A 79 4.33 3.56 5.03
N ALA A 80 3.43 3.15 4.12
CA ALA A 80 2.31 3.98 3.68
C ALA A 80 1.39 4.36 4.84
N ILE A 81 1.05 3.40 5.71
CA ILE A 81 0.26 3.63 6.93
C ILE A 81 0.99 4.56 7.90
N ALA A 82 2.30 4.37 8.09
CA ALA A 82 3.09 5.24 8.97
C ALA A 82 3.11 6.70 8.49
N LEU A 83 3.08 6.91 7.17
CA LEU A 83 3.05 8.23 6.55
C LEU A 83 1.65 8.86 6.56
N ASP A 84 0.61 8.10 6.22
CA ASP A 84 -0.79 8.54 6.24
C ASP A 84 -1.69 7.45 6.87
N PRO A 85 -1.91 7.48 8.20
CA PRO A 85 -2.71 6.47 8.89
C PRO A 85 -4.19 6.44 8.49
N TYR A 86 -4.67 7.46 7.76
CA TYR A 86 -6.04 7.56 7.28
C TYR A 86 -6.19 7.10 5.82
N LEU A 87 -5.10 6.70 5.16
CA LEU A 87 -5.15 6.05 3.86
C LEU A 87 -5.62 4.60 4.06
N ALA A 88 -6.81 4.27 3.57
CA ALA A 88 -7.47 3.02 3.92
C ALA A 88 -6.98 1.82 3.06
N ASP A 89 -6.57 2.07 1.82
CA ASP A 89 -6.17 1.05 0.85
C ASP A 89 -5.03 0.13 1.37
N PRO A 90 -3.94 0.63 1.97
CA PRO A 90 -2.88 -0.22 2.53
C PRO A 90 -3.34 -1.20 3.62
N TYR A 91 -4.36 -0.85 4.41
CA TYR A 91 -4.94 -1.78 5.38
C TYR A 91 -5.69 -2.91 4.68
N TRP A 92 -6.43 -2.59 3.61
CA TRP A 92 -7.05 -3.62 2.80
C TRP A 92 -6.02 -4.55 2.17
N ASP A 93 -4.95 -4.01 1.59
CA ASP A 93 -3.93 -4.82 0.91
C ASP A 93 -3.15 -5.70 1.90
N LEU A 94 -2.83 -5.19 3.09
CA LEU A 94 -2.27 -6.01 4.16
C LEU A 94 -3.23 -7.13 4.59
N ALA A 95 -4.52 -6.84 4.73
CA ALA A 95 -5.50 -7.88 5.04
C ALA A 95 -5.52 -8.99 3.97
N VAL A 96 -5.45 -8.61 2.69
CA VAL A 96 -5.37 -9.53 1.56
C VAL A 96 -4.09 -10.37 1.61
N ILE A 97 -2.92 -9.76 1.85
CA ILE A 97 -1.64 -10.48 1.93
C ILE A 97 -1.61 -11.46 3.10
N HIS A 98 -2.02 -11.00 4.29
CA HIS A 98 -2.00 -11.83 5.50
C HIS A 98 -2.95 -13.03 5.38
N ALA A 99 -4.10 -12.87 4.72
CA ALA A 99 -5.04 -13.96 4.48
C ALA A 99 -4.57 -14.91 3.38
N ARG A 100 -4.14 -14.40 2.21
CA ARG A 100 -3.87 -15.22 1.02
C ARG A 100 -2.51 -15.91 1.06
N PHE A 101 -1.50 -15.27 1.64
CA PHE A 101 -0.11 -15.68 1.42
C PHE A 101 0.65 -16.01 2.70
N LEU A 102 0.27 -15.43 3.84
CA LEU A 102 0.99 -15.62 5.11
C LEU A 102 0.30 -16.58 6.08
N ASP A 103 -0.94 -16.99 5.80
CA ASP A 103 -1.75 -17.84 6.68
C ASP A 103 -1.86 -17.27 8.11
N GLN A 104 -2.12 -15.95 8.19
CA GLN A 104 -2.22 -15.20 9.43
C GLN A 104 -3.60 -14.55 9.55
N PRO A 105 -4.66 -15.35 9.80
CA PRO A 105 -6.04 -14.86 9.81
C PRO A 105 -6.29 -13.78 10.86
N ASP A 106 -5.65 -13.86 12.04
CA ASP A 106 -5.83 -12.85 13.09
C ASP A 106 -5.30 -11.47 12.67
N GLN A 107 -4.12 -11.43 12.03
CA GLN A 107 -3.56 -10.18 11.50
C GLN A 107 -4.40 -9.66 10.34
N ALA A 108 -4.84 -10.54 9.44
CA ALA A 108 -5.73 -10.17 8.35
C ALA A 108 -7.05 -9.57 8.87
N ALA A 109 -7.63 -10.15 9.93
CA ALA A 109 -8.84 -9.64 10.57
C ALA A 109 -8.63 -8.23 11.15
N GLY A 110 -7.49 -7.98 11.80
CA GLY A 110 -7.12 -6.68 12.34
C GLY A 110 -7.05 -5.61 11.24
N TYR A 111 -6.28 -5.85 10.19
CA TYR A 111 -6.16 -4.91 9.08
C TYR A 111 -7.48 -4.68 8.35
N LEU A 112 -8.29 -5.73 8.16
CA LEU A 112 -9.61 -5.59 7.54
C LEU A 112 -10.56 -4.74 8.40
N ALA A 113 -10.49 -4.86 9.73
CA ALA A 113 -11.26 -4.04 10.64
C ALA A 113 -10.85 -2.57 10.55
N ASP A 114 -9.56 -2.27 10.44
CA ASP A 114 -9.06 -0.91 10.25
C ASP A 114 -9.47 -0.30 8.90
N ALA A 115 -9.38 -1.06 7.80
CA ALA A 115 -9.86 -0.62 6.50
C ALA A 115 -11.35 -0.23 6.56
N LYS A 116 -12.18 -1.06 7.20
CA LYS A 116 -13.61 -0.79 7.40
C LYS A 116 -13.87 0.42 8.30
N ARG A 117 -13.09 0.59 9.37
CA ARG A 117 -13.18 1.75 10.27
C ARG A 117 -12.92 3.05 9.53
N LEU A 118 -12.04 3.03 8.53
CA LEU A 118 -11.76 4.16 7.63
C LEU A 118 -12.78 4.30 6.48
N GLY A 119 -13.82 3.46 6.45
CA GLY A 119 -14.89 3.52 5.45
C GLY A 119 -14.55 2.90 4.10
N TYR A 120 -13.47 2.11 4.02
CA TYR A 120 -13.08 1.42 2.79
C TYR A 120 -14.17 0.45 2.33
N LYS A 121 -14.36 0.35 1.00
CA LYS A 121 -15.33 -0.55 0.39
C LYS A 121 -14.69 -1.25 -0.80
N HIS A 122 -14.82 -2.56 -0.84
CA HIS A 122 -14.34 -3.38 -1.95
C HIS A 122 -15.30 -4.53 -2.21
N ALA A 123 -15.49 -4.89 -3.48
CA ALA A 123 -16.45 -5.93 -3.88
C ALA A 123 -16.10 -7.30 -3.25
N MET A 124 -14.81 -7.58 -3.07
CA MET A 124 -14.31 -8.83 -2.49
C MET A 124 -14.31 -8.87 -0.97
N MET A 125 -14.85 -7.87 -0.29
CA MET A 125 -14.81 -7.78 1.17
C MET A 125 -15.44 -9.01 1.85
N LYS A 126 -16.59 -9.46 1.38
CA LYS A 126 -17.25 -10.67 1.90
C LYS A 126 -16.43 -11.95 1.67
N GLN A 127 -15.74 -12.04 0.54
CA GLN A 127 -14.91 -13.20 0.22
C GLN A 127 -13.67 -13.24 1.11
N LEU A 128 -13.04 -12.09 1.35
CA LEU A 128 -11.91 -11.98 2.27
C LEU A 128 -12.33 -12.33 3.71
N GLU A 129 -13.50 -11.86 4.16
CA GLU A 129 -14.06 -12.24 5.46
C GLU A 129 -14.26 -13.76 5.60
N ALA A 130 -14.76 -14.41 4.55
CA ALA A 130 -14.95 -15.85 4.55
C ALA A 130 -13.62 -16.62 4.61
N MET A 131 -12.55 -16.08 4.00
CA MET A 131 -11.20 -16.64 4.04
C MET A 131 -10.54 -16.49 5.42
N ILE A 132 -10.82 -15.40 6.13
CA ILE A 132 -10.24 -15.09 7.44
C ILE A 132 -10.90 -15.90 8.57
N ARG A 133 -12.15 -16.34 8.41
CA ARG A 133 -12.82 -17.15 9.43
C ARG A 133 -12.18 -18.54 9.49
N PRO A 134 -11.89 -19.09 10.69
CA PRO A 134 -11.55 -20.49 10.79
C PRO A 134 -12.71 -21.32 10.26
N ALA A 135 -12.41 -22.37 9.49
CA ALA A 135 -13.40 -23.38 9.14
C ALA A 135 -13.97 -23.95 10.45
N GLY A 136 -15.23 -23.63 10.74
CA GLY A 136 -15.94 -24.15 11.90
C GLY A 136 -16.16 -25.65 11.82
#